data_AF-A0A0V0IE58-F1
#
_entry.id   AF-A0A0V0IE58-F1
#
_cell.length_a   1.000
_cell.length_b   1.000
_cell.length_c   1.000
_cell.angle_alpha   90.00
_cell.angle_beta   90.00
_cell.angle_gamma   90.00
#
_symmetry.space_group_name_H-M   'P 1'
#
loop_
_entity.id
_entity.type
_entity.pdbx_description
1 polymer ?
#
loop_
_entity_poly.entity_id
_entity_poly.type
_entity_poly.pdbx_seq_one_letter_code
_entity_poly.pdbx_strand_id
1 'polypeptide(L)' 'MSTWPGKNMGKKFRELQLPVFEGEDPLGWIYRVERYFAVNEISEAERLQAASVSLEGKTLNWIIG' A
#
# COMPACT_ATOMS: atom_id res chain seq x y z
N MET A 1 27.51 24.20 26.00
CA MET A 1 27.04 23.92 24.63
C MET A 1 27.41 22.49 24.30
N SER A 2 26.48 21.55 24.45
CA SER A 2 26.69 20.14 24.11
C SER A 2 25.84 19.83 22.89
N THR A 3 26.46 19.74 21.72
CA THR A 3 25.81 19.29 20.50
C THR A 3 25.71 17.77 20.54
N TRP A 4 24.49 17.25 20.71
CA TRP A 4 24.21 15.83 20.56
C TRP A 4 24.23 15.47 19.07
N PRO A 5 25.02 14.48 18.62
CA PRO A 5 24.88 13.98 17.26
C PRO A 5 23.71 13.01 17.26
N GLY A 6 22.49 13.57 17.24
CA GLY A 6 21.27 12.85 16.88
C GLY A 6 21.33 12.48 15.41
N LYS A 7 22.21 11.52 15.11
CA LYS A 7 22.45 10.86 13.83
C LYS A 7 21.09 10.50 13.23
N ASN A 8 20.76 11.16 12.11
CA ASN A 8 19.73 10.79 11.15
C ASN A 8 19.00 9.49 11.54
N MET A 9 17.90 9.60 12.28
CA MET A 9 16.84 8.59 12.22
C MET A 9 16.29 8.70 10.81
N GLY A 10 17.05 8.18 9.84
CA GLY A 10 16.57 7.92 8.51
C GLY A 10 15.30 7.12 8.73
N LYS A 11 14.18 7.78 8.47
CA LYS A 11 12.89 7.15 8.25
C LYS A 11 13.08 6.24 7.04
N LYS A 12 13.77 5.10 7.23
CA LYS A 12 13.56 3.91 6.43
C LYS A 12 12.19 3.40 6.86
N PHE A 13 11.15 4.14 6.51
CA PHE A 13 9.86 3.51 6.31
C PHE A 13 10.15 2.39 5.34
N ARG A 14 9.98 1.14 5.78
CA ARG A 14 10.09 0.01 4.87
C ARG A 14 9.06 0.29 3.80
N GLU A 15 9.50 0.43 2.54
CA GLU A 15 8.59 0.43 1.40
C GLU A 15 7.64 -0.74 1.61
N LEU A 16 6.35 -0.44 1.73
CA LEU A 16 5.36 -1.49 1.85
C LEU A 16 5.24 -2.13 0.48
N GLN A 17 5.10 -3.45 0.42
CA GLN A 17 4.70 -4.10 -0.82
C GLN A 17 3.18 -3.95 -1.03
N LEU A 18 2.76 -3.94 -2.29
CA LEU A 18 1.35 -3.86 -2.66
C LEU A 18 0.62 -5.11 -2.15
N PRO A 19 -0.38 -4.98 -1.27
CA PRO A 19 -1.07 -6.13 -0.70
C PRO A 19 -2.01 -6.77 -1.73
N VAL A 20 -1.91 -8.08 -1.92
CA VAL A 20 -2.83 -8.85 -2.77
C VAL A 20 -4.15 -9.11 -2.04
N PHE A 21 -5.26 -9.04 -2.76
CA PHE A 21 -6.59 -9.45 -2.31
C PHE A 21 -6.94 -10.81 -2.90
N GLU A 22 -7.05 -11.81 -2.03
CA GLU A 22 -7.37 -13.20 -2.41
C GLU A 22 -8.87 -13.54 -2.24
N GLY A 23 -9.71 -12.55 -1.91
CA GLY A 23 -11.16 -12.72 -1.74
C GLY A 23 -11.65 -12.78 -0.28
N GLU A 24 -10.74 -12.83 0.69
CA GLU A 24 -11.06 -12.81 2.13
C GLU A 24 -10.71 -11.46 2.78
N ASP A 25 -11.48 -11.07 3.79
CA ASP A 25 -11.30 -9.83 4.58
C ASP A 25 -11.11 -8.54 3.72
N PRO A 26 -12.18 -8.06 3.05
CA PRO A 26 -12.11 -6.85 2.23
C PRO A 26 -11.71 -5.60 3.02
N LEU A 27 -12.18 -5.48 4.26
CA LEU A 27 -11.89 -4.32 5.12
C LEU A 27 -10.42 -4.29 5.53
N GLY A 28 -9.85 -5.43 5.91
CA GLY A 28 -8.42 -5.51 6.20
C GLY A 28 -7.56 -5.29 4.98
N TRP A 29 -7.98 -5.73 3.79
CA TRP A 29 -7.27 -5.40 2.55
C TRP A 29 -7.30 -3.90 2.23
N ILE A 30 -8.46 -3.23 2.35
CA ILE A 30 -8.56 -1.76 2.18
C ILE A 30 -7.61 -1.05 3.14
N TYR A 31 -7.58 -1.44 4.41
CA TYR A 31 -6.67 -0.84 5.39
C TYR A 31 -5.19 -1.00 4.98
N ARG A 32 -4.80 -2.17 4.47
CA ARG A 32 -3.42 -2.44 4.02
C ARG A 32 -3.07 -1.64 2.76
N VAL A 33 -3.98 -1.53 1.79
CA VAL A 33 -3.72 -0.84 0.52
C VAL A 33 -3.66 0.68 0.70
N GLU A 34 -4.53 1.25 1.54
CA GLU A 34 -4.49 2.68 1.91
C GLU A 34 -3.17 3.04 2.62
N ARG A 35 -2.72 2.17 3.52
CA ARG A 35 -1.41 2.33 4.16
C ARG A 35 -0.27 2.24 3.14
N TYR A 36 -0.33 1.32 2.18
CA TYR A 36 0.64 1.21 1.09
C TYR A 36 0.69 2.50 0.26
N PHE A 37 -0.46 3.07 -0.12
CA PHE A 37 -0.51 4.32 -0.89
C PHE A 37 0.08 5.50 -0.12
N ALA A 38 -0.22 5.62 1.17
CA ALA A 38 0.30 6.70 2.01
C ALA A 38 1.82 6.61 2.21
N VAL A 39 2.38 5.40 2.37
CA VAL A 39 3.82 5.21 2.63
C VAL A 39 4.65 5.32 1.35
N ASN A 40 4.14 4.84 0.22
CA ASN A 40 4.85 4.88 -1.07
C ASN A 40 4.51 6.11 -1.91
N GLU A 41 3.77 7.07 -1.35
CA GLU A 41 3.40 8.34 -2.00
C GLU A 41 2.70 8.15 -3.36
N ILE A 42 1.87 7.10 -3.48
CA ILE A 42 1.13 6.79 -4.71
C ILE A 42 0.06 7.85 -4.97
N SER A 43 0.11 8.46 -6.15
CA SER A 43 -0.84 9.50 -6.55
C SER A 43 -2.25 8.94 -6.74
N GLU A 44 -3.27 9.77 -6.53
CA GLU A 44 -4.67 9.34 -6.67
C GLU A 44 -4.98 8.74 -8.06
N ALA A 45 -4.35 9.27 -9.12
CA ALA A 45 -4.49 8.75 -10.47
C ALA A 45 -3.91 7.34 -10.63
N GLU A 46 -2.86 7.00 -9.89
CA GLU A 46 -2.19 5.69 -9.95
C GLU A 46 -2.81 4.66 -8.99
N ARG A 47 -3.49 5.11 -7.93
CA ARG A 47 -4.10 4.23 -6.91
C ARG A 47 -5.08 3.24 -7.51
N LEU A 48 -5.92 3.66 -8.44
CA LEU A 48 -6.91 2.79 -9.06
C LEU A 48 -6.25 1.65 -9.86
N GLN A 49 -5.17 1.97 -10.58
CA GLN A 49 -4.41 0.98 -11.34
C GLN A 49 -3.66 0.03 -10.40
N ALA A 50 -3.04 0.54 -9.33
CA ALA A 50 -2.38 -0.29 -8.33
C ALA A 50 -3.37 -1.21 -7.60
N ALA A 51 -4.55 -0.69 -7.23
CA ALA A 51 -5.61 -1.48 -6.62
C ALA A 51 -6.08 -2.60 -7.57
N SER A 52 -6.30 -2.30 -8.86
CA SER A 52 -6.81 -3.29 -9.81
C SER A 52 -5.86 -4.47 -10.05
N VAL A 53 -4.55 -4.21 -10.13
CA VAL A 53 -3.54 -5.28 -10.30
C VAL A 53 -3.31 -6.10 -9.03
N SER A 54 -3.73 -5.58 -7.87
CA SER A 54 -3.62 -6.28 -6.59
C SER A 54 -4.82 -7.17 -6.25
N LEU A 55 -5.79 -7.28 -7.16
CA LEU A 55 -6.91 -8.22 -7.05
C LEU A 55 -6.54 -9.52 -7.77
N GLU A 56 -6.38 -10.62 -7.04
CA GLU A 56 -6.10 -11.95 -7.60
C GLU A 56 -7.31 -12.90 -7.42
N GLY A 57 -7.30 -14.02 -8.14
CA GLY A 57 -8.28 -15.10 -7.99
C GLY A 57 -9.69 -14.80 -8.54
N LYS A 58 -10.74 -15.26 -7.83
CA LYS A 58 -12.17 -15.18 -8.26
C LYS A 58 -12.70 -13.75 -8.43
N THR A 59 -11.95 -12.73 -8.04
CA THR A 59 -12.34 -11.31 -8.06
C THR A 59 -12.25 -10.69 -9.46
N LEU A 60 -11.47 -11.27 -10.37
CA LEU A 60 -11.40 -10.83 -11.77
C LEU A 60 -12.75 -10.97 -12.51
N ASN A 61 -13.69 -11.77 -12.01
CA ASN A 61 -14.99 -11.95 -12.66
C ASN A 61 -15.95 -10.76 -12.47
N TRP A 62 -15.66 -9.80 -11.58
CA TRP A 62 -16.55 -8.65 -11.30
C TRP A 62 -16.15 -7.36 -12.03
N ILE A 63 -14.90 -7.25 -12.48
CA ILE A 63 -14.40 -6.07 -13.21
C ILE A 63 -14.65 -6.20 -14.72
N ILE A 64 -14.80 -7.43 -15.22
CA ILE A 64 -14.89 -7.75 -16.65
C ILE A 64 -16.28 -8.31 -17.03
N GLY A 65 -17.22 -8.36 -16.08
CA GLY A 65 -18.59 -8.85 -16.24
C GLY A 65 -19.62 -7.75 -16.41
#